data_AF-A0A410Q880-F1
#
_entry.id   AF-A0A410Q880-F1
#
_cell.length_a   1.000
_cell.length_b   1.000
_cell.length_c   1.000
_cell.angle_alpha   90.00
_cell.angle_beta   90.00
_cell.angle_gamma   90.00
#
_symmetry.space_group_name_H-M   'P 1'
#
loop_
_entity.id
_entity.type
_entity.pdbx_description
1 polymer ?
#
loop_
_entity_poly.entity_id
_entity_poly.type
_entity_poly.pdbx_seq_one_letter_code
_entity_poly.pdbx_strand_id
1 'polypeptide(L)' 'MVQITNEAMELLLQSGVVLLTNAAELEISQTIRPLSKTKYVNDEIKDCLNKSEHVAKWFAAAGKVETVYVSLGVRP' A
#
# COMPACT_ATOMS: atom_id res chain seq x y z
N MET A 1 12.40 -7.85 -9.30
CA MET A 1 12.44 -6.51 -8.69
C MET A 1 11.26 -5.75 -9.25
N VAL A 2 10.27 -5.41 -8.42
CA VAL A 2 9.12 -4.61 -8.88
C VAL A 2 9.65 -3.21 -9.12
N GLN A 3 9.52 -2.70 -10.35
CA GLN A 3 9.92 -1.33 -10.65
C GLN A 3 8.96 -0.38 -9.92
N ILE A 4 9.50 0.60 -9.21
CA ILE A 4 8.69 1.68 -8.65
C ILE A 4 8.08 2.40 -9.85
N THR A 5 6.76 2.35 -9.98
CA THR A 5 6.07 3.01 -11.08
C THR A 5 5.90 4.50 -10.76
N ASN A 6 5.80 5.33 -11.80
CA ASN A 6 5.63 6.77 -11.62
C ASN A 6 4.33 7.08 -10.87
N GLU A 7 3.28 6.29 -11.12
CA GLU A 7 1.98 6.40 -10.45
C GLU A 7 2.09 6.15 -8.94
N ALA A 8 2.93 5.18 -8.54
CA ALA A 8 3.19 4.92 -7.13
C ALA A 8 3.91 6.10 -6.46
N MET A 9 4.86 6.74 -7.16
CA MET A 9 5.55 7.94 -6.67
C MET A 9 4.62 9.15 -6.58
N GLU A 10 3.79 9.37 -7.59
CA GLU A 10 2.81 10.44 -7.62
C GLU A 10 1.80 10.30 -6.47
N LEU A 11 1.31 9.08 -6.21
CA LEU A 11 0.43 8.80 -5.09
C LEU A 11 1.09 9.12 -3.74
N LEU A 12 2.37 8.77 -3.57
CA LEU A 12 3.12 9.03 -2.33
C LEU A 12 3.38 10.52 -2.11
N LEU A 13 3.62 11.28 -3.18
CA LEU A 13 3.75 12.74 -3.13
C LEU A 13 2.41 13.42 -2.83
N GLN A 14 1.33 13.02 -3.49
CA GLN A 14 -0.02 13.58 -3.27
C GLN A 14 -0.56 13.28 -1.88
N SER A 15 -0.30 12.08 -1.35
CA SER A 15 -0.68 11.70 0.02
C SER A 15 0.18 12.39 1.09
N GLY A 16 1.22 13.12 0.69
CA GLY A 16 2.14 13.81 1.58
C GLY A 16 3.04 12.87 2.39
N VAL A 17 3.06 11.56 2.09
CA VAL A 17 3.94 10.58 2.75
C VAL A 17 5.40 10.85 2.39
N VAL A 18 5.65 11.21 1.13
CA VAL A 18 6.95 11.65 0.61
C VAL A 18 6.85 13.13 0.25
N LEU A 19 7.88 13.90 0.57
CA LEU A 19 8.03 15.31 0.21
C LEU A 19 9.24 15.49 -0.69
N LEU A 20 9.12 16.45 -1.61
CA LEU A 20 10.24 16.93 -2.40
C LEU A 20 10.88 18.11 -1.65
N THR A 21 12.16 17.99 -1.30
CA THR A 21 12.91 19.08 -0.67
C THR A 21 13.29 20.13 -1.71
N ASN A 22 13.71 21.31 -1.24
CA ASN A 22 14.20 22.38 -2.12
C ASN A 22 15.51 22.00 -2.87
N ALA A 23 16.15 20.88 -2.50
CA ALA A 23 17.31 20.32 -3.18
C ALA A 23 16.95 19.25 -4.22
N ALA A 24 15.66 19.06 -4.53
CA ALA A 24 15.13 18.00 -5.38
C ALA A 24 15.40 16.58 -4.84
N GLU A 25 15.55 16.44 -3.52
CA GLU A 25 15.66 15.15 -2.84
C GLU A 25 14.29 14.71 -2.31
N LEU A 26 14.09 13.40 -2.14
CA LEU A 26 12.85 12.83 -1.61
C LEU A 26 13.03 12.49 -0.13
N GLU A 27 12.22 13.09 0.73
CA GLU A 27 12.20 12.81 2.17
C GLU A 27 10.86 12.21 2.59
N ILE A 28 10.89 11.26 3.54
CA ILE A 28 9.67 10.72 4.14
C ILE A 28 9.24 11.67 5.26
N SER A 29 8.11 12.34 5.06
CA SER A 29 7.65 13.40 5.98
C SER A 29 6.97 12.85 7.24
N GLN A 30 6.38 11.66 7.11
CA GLN A 30 5.59 11.03 8.15
C GLN A 30 6.11 9.62 8.40
N THR A 31 6.56 9.37 9.62
CA THR A 31 6.50 8.03 10.16
C THR A 31 5.02 7.68 10.28
N ILE A 32 4.48 6.93 9.31
CA ILE A 32 3.10 6.44 9.35
C ILE A 32 2.99 5.65 10.65
N ARG A 33 2.38 6.27 11.67
CA ARG A 33 2.12 5.57 12.92
C ARG A 33 1.24 4.38 12.54
N PRO A 34 1.61 3.14 12.91
CA PRO A 34 0.76 2.00 12.63
C PRO A 34 -0.64 2.33 13.15
N LEU A 35 -1.66 2.14 12.30
CA LEU A 35 -3.03 2.41 12.70
C LEU A 35 -3.28 1.68 14.03
N SER A 36 -3.71 2.44 15.03
CA SER A 36 -4.07 1.85 16.31
C SER A 36 -5.23 0.89 16.08
N LYS A 37 -4.97 -0.41 16.28
CA LYS A 37 -5.95 -1.50 16.11
C LYS A 37 -7.21 -1.33 16.97
N THR A 38 -7.16 -0.43 17.95
CA THR A 38 -8.22 -0.13 18.92
C THR A 38 -8.96 1.18 18.64
N LYS A 39 -8.60 1.96 17.61
CA LYS A 39 -9.22 3.27 17.31
C LYS A 39 -10.45 3.19 16.42
N TYR A 40 -10.87 2.00 16.00
CA TYR A 40 -12.04 1.82 15.15
C TYR A 40 -13.31 1.91 15.98
N VAL A 41 -14.04 3.02 15.82
CA VAL A 41 -15.32 3.28 16.50
C VAL A 41 -16.47 2.46 15.88
N ASN A 42 -16.27 1.92 14.67
CA ASN A 42 -17.26 1.17 13.91
C ASN A 42 -16.69 -0.19 13.48
N ASP A 43 -17.41 -1.27 13.81
CA ASP A 43 -17.03 -2.66 13.52
C ASP A 43 -16.94 -2.95 12.01
N GLU A 44 -17.75 -2.30 11.19
CA GLU A 44 -17.70 -2.42 9.73
C GLU A 44 -16.38 -1.88 9.16
N ILE A 45 -15.93 -0.73 9.67
CA ILE A 45 -14.65 -0.12 9.25
C ILE A 45 -13.48 -1.04 9.66
N LYS A 46 -13.54 -1.61 10.86
CA LYS A 46 -12.53 -2.56 11.34
C LYS A 46 -12.48 -3.81 10.46
N ASP A 47 -13.64 -4.39 10.13
CA ASP A 47 -13.73 -5.57 9.27
C ASP A 47 -13.20 -5.29 7.85
N CYS A 48 -13.55 -4.13 7.28
CA CYS A 48 -13.06 -3.70 5.97
C CYS A 48 -11.52 -3.58 5.93
N LEU A 49 -10.92 -2.99 6.97
CA LEU A 49 -9.47 -2.85 7.07
C LEU A 49 -8.76 -4.19 7.27
N ASN A 50 -9.32 -5.08 8.10
CA ASN A 50 -8.78 -6.43 8.27
C ASN A 50 -8.80 -7.21 6.95
N LYS A 51 -9.93 -7.18 6.22
CA LYS A 51 -10.04 -7.82 4.90
C LYS A 51 -9.02 -7.25 3.92
N SER A 52 -8.87 -5.93 3.89
CA SER A 52 -7.87 -5.25 3.05
C SER A 52 -6.44 -5.66 3.41
N GLU A 53 -6.12 -5.80 4.70
CA GLU A 53 -4.82 -6.29 5.17
C GLU A 53 -4.54 -7.72 4.69
N HIS A 54 -5.53 -8.62 4.77
CA HIS A 54 -5.38 -9.98 4.27
C HIS A 54 -5.12 -10.02 2.76
N VAL A 55 -5.84 -9.21 1.99
CA VAL A 55 -5.62 -9.07 0.56
C VAL A 55 -4.20 -8.55 0.30
N ALA A 56 -3.80 -7.45 0.95
CA ALA A 56 -2.46 -6.87 0.78
C ALA A 56 -1.34 -7.87 1.11
N LYS A 57 -1.47 -8.64 2.21
CA LYS A 57 -0.52 -9.71 2.57
C LYS A 57 -0.48 -10.82 1.53
N TRP A 58 -1.62 -11.21 0.98
CA TRP A 58 -1.70 -12.21 -0.08
C TRP A 58 -1.00 -11.73 -1.36
N PHE A 59 -1.23 -10.48 -1.78
CA PHE A 59 -0.53 -9.85 -2.89
C PHE A 59 1.00 -9.76 -2.64
N ALA A 60 1.41 -9.36 -1.43
CA ALA A 60 2.82 -9.29 -1.07
C ALA A 60 3.50 -10.67 -1.09
N ALA A 61 2.80 -11.72 -0.65
CA ALA A 61 3.29 -13.09 -0.65
C ALA A 61 3.34 -13.71 -2.06
N ALA A 62 2.41 -13.34 -2.95
CA ALA A 62 2.38 -13.84 -4.34
C ALA A 62 3.61 -13.39 -5.15
N GLY A 63 4.21 -12.25 -4.81
CA GLY A 63 5.51 -11.78 -5.30
C GLY A 63 5.53 -11.26 -6.74
N LYS A 64 4.95 -12.00 -7.69
CA LYS A 64 4.82 -11.60 -9.09
C LYS A 64 3.35 -11.43 -9.47
N VAL A 65 3.09 -10.46 -10.34
CA VAL A 65 1.75 -10.16 -10.88
C VAL A 65 1.17 -11.39 -11.62
N GLU A 66 2.00 -12.13 -12.34
CA GLU A 66 1.62 -13.38 -13.01
C GLU A 66 1.07 -14.41 -12.00
N THR A 67 1.72 -14.55 -10.85
CA THR A 67 1.30 -15.48 -9.78
C THR A 67 -0.07 -15.08 -9.22
N VAL A 68 -0.34 -13.77 -9.11
CA VAL A 68 -1.64 -13.27 -8.69
C VAL A 68 -2.72 -13.64 -9.71
N TYR A 69 -2.48 -13.37 -10.99
CA TYR A 69 -3.45 -13.71 -12.06
C TYR A 69 -3.75 -15.21 -12.13
N VAL A 70 -2.70 -16.05 -12.05
CA VAL A 70 -2.86 -17.51 -11.99
C VAL A 70 -3.70 -17.93 -10.78
N SER A 71 -3.45 -17.33 -9.61
CA SER A 71 -4.20 -17.64 -8.39
C SER A 71 -5.67 -17.21 -8.45
N LEU A 72 -5.99 -16.20 -9.28
CA LEU A 72 -7.35 -15.76 -9.57
C LEU A 72 -8.01 -16.56 -10.72
N GLY A 73 -7.31 -17.54 -11.29
CA GLY A 73 -7.83 -18.37 -12.39
C GLY A 73 -7.99 -17.60 -13.70
N VAL A 74 -7.37 -16.43 -13.82
CA VAL A 74 -7.40 -15.62 -15.04
C VAL A 74 -6.06 -15.73 -15.77
N ARG A 75 -6.08 -15.55 -17.09
CA ARG A 75 -4.85 -15.57 -17.87
C ARG A 75 -4.02 -14.31 -17.52
N PRO A 76 -2.73 -14.47 -17.18
CA PRO A 76 -1.84 -13.36 -16.80
C PRO A 76 -1.58 -12.37 -17.93
#